data_AF-A0A2T0PYF1-F1
#
_entry.id   AF-A0A2T0PYF1-F1
#
_cell.length_a   1.000
_cell.length_b   1.000
_cell.length_c   1.000
_cell.angle_alpha   90.00
_cell.angle_beta   90.00
_cell.angle_gamma   90.00
#
_symmetry.space_group_name_H-M   'P 1'
#
loop_
_entity.id
_entity.type
_entity.pdbx_description
1 polymer ?
#
loop_
_entity_poly.entity_id
_entity_poly.type
_entity_poly.pdbx_seq_one_letter_code
_entity_poly.pdbx_strand_id
1 'polypeptide(L)'
;MDRALAQPAIANLLLDFYQDLPEVIGARVADTAPVDDDSAFSPGFLLPEPDEAVRGYLSAATAGWHELDGYGGHRISLLDLARNPGTHTTKTFASLLIVARAAEYCRRTGERVMILSPTSANKGVALRDAVLRAVDAGLVEPDMLRVAVIAPRSCAGKLRSSRLSTDPALSALNPVLVYPGSEPEEVKAVGRAFLAEHAGRLRRRHGLRTWFTLALDNYVVADAARAFFERRAAPVEEAARPRLHAHAVSSAFGLLGYHHGRAVLEQRGDADPARRPASLLVQHLATPDMVLHHKYRDFSRDRLPAYTRDPRTGALAQDVDPHFPLTAGSLDEVLEPTFYSHRPATSEAMSAIIDRHGGSGIVVSRAECLERYPLVRALMTSAPRPLPADHRQLREWSLVMAFTGVMNAIDRGLVSAESDVVVHGSGYYGTHEFEPIAEASLLPVRTADDVADAVGR
;
A
#
# COMPACT_ATOMS: atom_id res chain seq x y z
N MET A 1 -24.89 1.53 29.87
CA MET A 1 -23.65 1.08 30.54
C MET A 1 -22.52 1.70 29.74
N ASP A 2 -22.06 2.88 30.18
CA ASP A 2 -21.03 3.66 29.50
C ASP A 2 -19.72 2.86 29.47
N ARG A 3 -19.41 2.27 28.32
CA ARG A 3 -18.03 1.90 28.01
C ARG A 3 -17.33 3.21 27.70
N ALA A 4 -16.53 3.72 28.64
CA ALA A 4 -15.44 4.60 28.30
C ALA A 4 -14.67 3.92 27.15
N LEU A 5 -14.74 4.49 25.94
CA LEU A 5 -13.97 3.99 24.81
C LEU A 5 -12.52 3.96 25.27
N ALA A 6 -11.91 2.77 25.28
CA ALA A 6 -10.51 2.63 25.62
C ALA A 6 -9.71 3.59 24.74
N GLN A 7 -8.74 4.31 25.33
CA GLN A 7 -7.91 5.21 24.55
C GLN A 7 -7.31 4.45 23.36
N PRO A 8 -7.29 5.02 22.14
CA PRO A 8 -6.78 4.34 20.98
C PRO A 8 -5.31 3.97 21.20
N ALA A 9 -4.96 2.71 20.94
CA ALA A 9 -3.57 2.29 20.97
C ALA A 9 -2.86 2.90 19.76
N ILE A 10 -1.76 3.60 20.00
CA ILE A 10 -0.92 4.20 18.96
C ILE A 10 0.47 3.57 19.06
N ALA A 11 1.08 3.31 17.90
CA ALA A 11 2.42 2.74 17.81
C ALA A 11 3.21 3.38 16.68
N ASN A 12 4.52 3.41 16.83
CA ASN A 12 5.39 3.54 15.66
C ASN A 12 5.77 2.13 15.19
N LEU A 13 5.25 1.71 14.04
CA LEU A 13 5.43 0.34 13.55
C LEU A 13 6.90 -0.03 13.26
N LEU A 14 7.74 0.95 12.97
CA LEU A 14 9.15 0.67 12.68
C LEU A 14 10.02 0.83 13.92
N LEU A 15 9.80 1.85 14.75
CA LEU A 15 10.61 2.10 15.95
C LEU A 15 10.25 1.17 17.11
N ASP A 16 8.96 0.96 17.38
CA ASP A 16 8.53 0.15 18.53
C ASP A 16 8.89 -1.33 18.36
N PHE A 17 9.04 -1.78 17.11
CA PHE A 17 9.37 -3.15 16.72
C PHE A 17 10.71 -3.23 15.98
N TYR A 18 11.58 -2.22 16.14
CA TYR A 18 12.84 -2.14 15.40
C TYR A 18 13.74 -3.35 15.64
N GLN A 19 13.77 -3.82 16.88
CA GLN A 19 14.57 -4.96 17.32
C GLN A 19 14.08 -6.29 16.72
N ASP A 20 12.82 -6.35 16.28
CA ASP A 20 12.24 -7.54 15.65
C ASP A 20 12.53 -7.60 14.14
N LEU A 21 12.84 -6.46 13.51
CA LEU A 21 13.04 -6.38 12.06
C LEU A 21 14.17 -7.29 11.53
N PRO A 22 15.33 -7.47 12.21
CA PRO A 22 16.35 -8.41 11.74
C PRO A 22 15.85 -9.86 11.65
N GLU A 23 15.01 -10.30 12.59
CA GLU A 23 14.43 -11.65 12.55
C GLU A 23 13.37 -11.76 11.44
N VAL A 24 12.52 -10.74 11.30
CA VAL A 24 11.56 -10.66 10.18
C VAL A 24 12.27 -10.75 8.83
N ILE A 25 13.40 -10.06 8.68
CA ILE A 25 14.25 -10.09 7.49
C ILE A 25 14.83 -11.49 7.32
N GLY A 26 15.45 -12.07 8.35
CA GLY A 26 16.08 -13.39 8.29
C GLY A 26 15.10 -14.52 7.96
N ALA A 27 13.84 -14.41 8.39
CA ALA A 27 12.77 -15.36 8.03
C ALA A 27 12.29 -15.22 6.58
N ARG A 28 12.64 -14.13 5.88
CA ARG A 28 12.11 -13.80 4.54
C ARG A 28 13.17 -13.80 3.44
N VAL A 29 14.35 -13.29 3.75
CA VAL A 29 15.40 -12.94 2.78
C VAL A 29 16.59 -13.86 3.03
N ALA A 30 16.92 -14.69 2.03
CA ALA A 30 18.00 -15.66 2.15
C ALA A 30 19.40 -15.01 2.17
N ASP A 31 19.60 -13.94 1.41
CA ASP A 31 20.85 -13.18 1.38
C ASP A 31 20.57 -11.69 1.60
N THR A 32 21.10 -11.16 2.69
CA THR A 32 20.94 -9.76 3.09
C THR A 32 22.03 -8.84 2.53
N ALA A 33 23.05 -9.39 1.86
CA ALA A 33 24.15 -8.61 1.31
C ALA A 33 23.70 -7.69 0.15
N PRO A 34 24.43 -6.60 -0.11
CA PRO A 34 24.23 -5.81 -1.32
C PRO A 34 24.48 -6.63 -2.58
N VAL A 35 23.71 -6.34 -3.63
CA VAL A 35 23.89 -6.94 -4.96
C VAL A 35 24.64 -5.93 -5.83
N ASP A 36 25.85 -6.26 -6.26
CA ASP A 36 26.67 -5.43 -7.15
C ASP A 36 26.48 -5.82 -8.63
N ASP A 37 25.26 -5.60 -9.14
CA ASP A 37 24.92 -5.73 -10.55
C ASP A 37 24.21 -4.46 -11.02
N ASP A 38 24.60 -3.88 -12.15
CA ASP A 38 24.04 -2.59 -12.59
C ASP A 38 22.54 -2.68 -12.94
N SER A 39 22.08 -3.84 -13.41
CA SER A 39 20.69 -4.10 -13.81
C SER A 39 19.82 -4.67 -12.68
N ALA A 40 20.44 -5.11 -11.58
CA ALA A 40 19.77 -5.73 -10.45
C ALA A 40 20.22 -5.18 -9.09
N PHE A 41 20.86 -4.00 -9.08
CA PHE A 41 21.45 -3.42 -7.88
C PHE A 41 20.46 -3.36 -6.72
N SER A 42 20.94 -3.72 -5.54
CA SER A 42 20.21 -3.61 -4.28
C SER A 42 21.19 -3.22 -3.17
N PRO A 43 20.84 -2.29 -2.27
CA PRO A 43 21.69 -1.90 -1.14
C PRO A 43 21.81 -2.98 -0.06
N GLY A 44 21.19 -4.15 -0.24
CA GLY A 44 21.08 -5.17 0.80
C GLY A 44 20.02 -4.82 1.83
N PHE A 45 19.91 -5.60 2.91
CA PHE A 45 18.86 -5.47 3.93
C PHE A 45 19.35 -4.92 5.28
N LEU A 46 20.59 -4.43 5.34
CA LEU A 46 21.09 -3.78 6.56
C LEU A 46 20.28 -2.52 6.87
N LEU A 47 19.84 -2.42 8.12
CA LEU A 47 19.17 -1.23 8.67
C LEU A 47 20.21 -0.39 9.43
N PRO A 48 20.07 0.95 9.47
CA PRO A 48 20.96 1.81 10.27
C PRO A 48 20.77 1.56 11.78
N GLU A 49 21.68 2.02 12.62
CA GLU A 49 21.43 2.03 14.07
C GLU A 49 20.33 3.05 14.41
N PRO A 50 19.40 2.76 15.35
CA PRO A 50 18.28 3.65 15.67
C PRO A 50 18.72 4.79 16.62
N ASP A 51 19.64 5.63 16.14
CA ASP A 51 20.06 6.87 16.80
C ASP A 51 18.98 7.97 16.73
N GLU A 52 19.28 9.18 17.20
CA GLU A 52 18.33 10.29 17.21
C GLU A 52 17.86 10.68 15.80
N ALA A 53 18.75 10.71 14.81
CA ALA A 53 18.42 11.07 13.44
C ALA A 53 17.51 10.01 12.80
N VAL A 54 17.82 8.73 12.98
CA VAL A 54 16.98 7.62 12.50
C VAL A 54 15.62 7.60 13.19
N ARG A 55 15.55 7.92 14.50
CA ARG A 55 14.28 8.06 15.22
C ARG A 55 13.45 9.22 14.69
N GLY A 56 14.06 10.38 14.45
CA GLY A 56 13.40 11.54 13.85
C GLY A 56 12.86 11.20 12.46
N TYR A 57 13.65 10.53 11.64
CA TYR A 57 13.29 10.04 10.33
C TYR A 57 12.09 9.07 10.34
N LEU A 58 12.15 8.03 11.19
CA LEU A 58 11.13 6.99 11.28
C LEU A 58 9.87 7.41 12.05
N SER A 59 9.84 8.60 12.66
CA SER A 59 8.69 9.12 13.41
C SER A 59 7.35 9.08 12.63
N ALA A 60 7.41 9.14 11.29
CA ALA A 60 6.25 9.07 10.42
C ALA A 60 5.56 7.70 10.34
N ALA A 61 6.22 6.62 10.80
CA ALA A 61 5.71 5.26 10.74
C ALA A 61 4.62 4.95 11.80
N THR A 62 3.73 5.90 12.06
CA THR A 62 2.70 5.79 13.09
C THR A 62 1.49 4.99 12.58
N ALA A 63 0.96 4.10 13.42
CA ALA A 63 -0.31 3.40 13.25
C ALA A 63 -1.21 3.57 14.48
N GLY A 64 -2.51 3.41 14.29
CA GLY A 64 -3.52 3.48 15.34
C GLY A 64 -4.48 2.31 15.31
N TRP A 65 -4.95 1.88 16.47
CA TRP A 65 -6.04 0.93 16.62
C TRP A 65 -7.27 1.63 17.19
N HIS A 66 -8.38 1.56 16.46
CA HIS A 66 -9.61 2.23 16.83
C HIS A 66 -10.76 1.23 16.83
N GLU A 67 -11.40 1.03 17.98
CA GLU A 67 -12.70 0.37 18.02
C GLU A 67 -13.75 1.31 17.43
N LEU A 68 -14.55 0.81 16.50
CA LEU A 68 -15.66 1.53 15.88
C LEU A 68 -16.98 0.92 16.33
N ASP A 69 -18.08 1.58 15.97
CA ASP A 69 -19.41 0.98 16.10
C ASP A 69 -19.50 -0.32 15.30
N GLY A 70 -20.28 -1.26 15.83
CA GLY A 70 -20.50 -2.55 15.18
C GLY A 70 -21.42 -2.45 13.95
N TYR A 71 -21.36 -3.46 13.08
CA TYR A 71 -22.24 -3.60 11.92
C TYR A 71 -22.72 -5.05 11.78
N GLY A 72 -24.03 -5.26 11.63
CA GLY A 72 -24.60 -6.60 11.43
C GLY A 72 -24.26 -7.62 12.54
N GLY A 73 -24.08 -7.18 13.78
CA GLY A 73 -23.66 -8.05 14.90
C GLY A 73 -22.15 -8.31 15.01
N HIS A 74 -21.35 -7.75 14.10
CA HIS A 74 -19.89 -7.81 14.13
C HIS A 74 -19.29 -6.61 14.85
N ARG A 75 -18.25 -6.84 15.65
CA ARG A 75 -17.40 -5.75 16.14
C ARG A 75 -16.45 -5.34 15.03
N ILE A 76 -16.34 -4.05 14.80
CA ILE A 76 -15.49 -3.48 13.76
C ILE A 76 -14.37 -2.69 14.42
N SER A 77 -13.14 -2.93 14.01
CA SER A 77 -11.98 -2.13 14.38
C SER A 77 -11.29 -1.58 13.14
N LEU A 78 -10.75 -0.38 13.24
CA LEU A 78 -9.90 0.24 12.23
C LEU A 78 -8.44 0.14 12.68
N LEU A 79 -7.64 -0.57 11.89
CA LEU A 79 -6.19 -0.47 11.93
C LEU A 79 -5.78 0.70 11.02
N ASP A 80 -5.66 1.91 11.58
CA ASP A 80 -5.31 3.13 10.86
C ASP A 80 -3.80 3.16 10.56
N LEU A 81 -3.47 2.95 9.30
CA LEU A 81 -2.10 2.85 8.79
C LEU A 81 -1.73 4.05 7.90
N ALA A 82 -2.58 5.09 7.87
CA ALA A 82 -2.47 6.26 7.01
C ALA A 82 -2.16 7.53 7.81
N ARG A 83 -1.52 7.40 8.97
CA ARG A 83 -1.29 8.50 9.93
C ARG A 83 -0.13 9.41 9.58
N ASN A 84 0.74 9.04 8.64
CA ASN A 84 1.77 9.97 8.15
C ASN A 84 1.10 11.16 7.44
N PRO A 85 1.20 12.39 7.97
CA PRO A 85 0.55 13.55 7.39
C PRO A 85 1.09 13.89 6.00
N GLY A 86 2.36 13.55 5.71
CA GLY A 86 2.97 13.81 4.40
C GLY A 86 2.31 13.00 3.27
N THR A 87 1.73 11.84 3.57
CA THR A 87 1.41 10.85 2.53
C THR A 87 0.02 10.23 2.63
N HIS A 88 -0.56 10.11 3.84
CA HIS A 88 -1.83 9.42 4.10
C HIS A 88 -1.96 8.05 3.44
N THR A 89 -0.89 7.26 3.45
CA THR A 89 -0.89 5.91 2.88
C THR A 89 -0.04 4.92 3.66
N THR A 90 -0.47 3.66 3.66
CA THR A 90 0.30 2.50 4.14
C THR A 90 1.67 2.34 3.49
N LYS A 91 1.87 2.89 2.28
CA LYS A 91 3.17 2.78 1.59
C LYS A 91 4.31 3.47 2.35
N THR A 92 3.98 4.29 3.35
CA THR A 92 4.95 4.93 4.25
C THR A 92 5.96 3.94 4.83
N PHE A 93 5.50 2.82 5.43
CA PHE A 93 6.41 1.94 6.19
C PHE A 93 7.48 1.30 5.29
N ALA A 94 7.05 0.74 4.16
CA ALA A 94 7.97 0.16 3.18
C ALA A 94 8.91 1.22 2.60
N SER A 95 8.39 2.41 2.25
CA SER A 95 9.22 3.48 1.72
C SER A 95 10.26 3.99 2.71
N LEU A 96 9.93 4.07 4.00
CA LEU A 96 10.87 4.44 5.06
C LEU A 96 12.00 3.40 5.19
N LEU A 97 11.68 2.10 5.21
CA LEU A 97 12.73 1.07 5.25
C LEU A 97 13.57 1.02 3.98
N ILE A 98 12.96 1.18 2.80
CA ILE A 98 13.69 1.26 1.52
C ILE A 98 14.71 2.39 1.58
N VAL A 99 14.29 3.59 1.95
CA VAL A 99 15.17 4.76 1.98
C VAL A 99 16.21 4.67 3.10
N ALA A 100 15.86 4.15 4.29
CA ALA A 100 16.82 3.91 5.37
C ALA A 100 17.96 2.95 4.94
N ARG A 101 17.63 1.87 4.22
CA ARG A 101 18.62 0.92 3.68
C ARG A 101 19.52 1.57 2.64
N ALA A 102 18.95 2.37 1.74
CA ALA A 102 19.72 3.10 0.75
C ALA A 102 20.65 4.13 1.41
N ALA A 103 20.15 4.86 2.41
CA ALA A 103 20.94 5.81 3.20
C ALA A 103 22.11 5.13 3.91
N GLU A 104 21.84 4.01 4.57
CA GLU A 104 22.87 3.22 5.26
C GLU A 104 23.93 2.68 4.30
N TYR A 105 23.52 2.24 3.10
CA TYR A 105 24.45 1.85 2.04
C TYR A 105 25.33 3.02 1.60
N CYS A 106 24.74 4.19 1.32
CA CYS A 106 25.47 5.39 0.93
C CYS A 106 26.49 5.79 2.00
N ARG A 107 26.09 5.79 3.27
CA ARG A 107 26.94 6.14 4.42
C ARG A 107 28.13 5.21 4.58
N ARG A 108 27.92 3.89 4.42
CA ARG A 108 28.97 2.87 4.60
C ARG A 108 29.94 2.79 3.44
N THR A 109 29.45 3.01 2.22
CA THR A 109 30.24 2.76 0.99
C THR A 109 30.75 4.03 0.33
N GLY A 110 30.13 5.19 0.63
CA GLY A 110 30.37 6.42 -0.11
C GLY A 110 29.81 6.42 -1.54
N GLU A 111 29.07 5.37 -1.94
CA GLU A 111 28.46 5.29 -3.26
C GLU A 111 27.09 5.96 -3.30
N ARG A 112 26.75 6.56 -4.45
CA ARG A 112 25.47 7.26 -4.64
C ARG A 112 24.41 6.30 -5.14
N VAL A 113 23.18 6.47 -4.66
CA VAL A 113 22.03 5.65 -5.05
C VAL A 113 20.91 6.51 -5.61
N MET A 114 20.31 6.06 -6.71
CA MET A 114 19.03 6.54 -7.22
C MET A 114 18.00 5.44 -7.11
N ILE A 115 16.94 5.71 -6.35
CA ILE A 115 15.75 4.88 -6.35
C ILE A 115 14.95 5.19 -7.62
N LEU A 116 14.74 4.18 -8.45
CA LEU A 116 13.78 4.23 -9.54
C LEU A 116 12.52 3.46 -9.15
N SER A 117 11.37 4.10 -9.26
CA SER A 117 10.11 3.48 -8.88
C SER A 117 8.96 3.79 -9.85
N PRO A 118 8.51 2.80 -10.63
CA PRO A 118 7.16 2.82 -11.18
C PRO A 118 6.14 2.87 -10.03
N THR A 119 5.09 3.67 -10.19
CA THR A 119 4.14 3.97 -9.13
C THR A 119 2.75 4.23 -9.68
N SER A 120 1.76 4.09 -8.82
CA SER A 120 0.37 4.46 -9.04
C SER A 120 -0.03 5.72 -8.26
N ALA A 121 0.96 6.57 -7.96
CA ALA A 121 0.97 7.67 -6.98
C ALA A 121 1.38 7.26 -5.55
N ASN A 122 0.58 6.49 -4.80
CA ASN A 122 0.80 6.27 -3.35
C ASN A 122 2.23 5.86 -2.96
N LYS A 123 2.82 4.90 -3.70
CA LYS A 123 4.22 4.48 -3.48
C LYS A 123 5.20 5.62 -3.74
N GLY A 124 5.03 6.33 -4.84
CA GLY A 124 5.87 7.45 -5.26
C GLY A 124 5.80 8.62 -4.29
N VAL A 125 4.60 8.96 -3.80
CA VAL A 125 4.40 9.96 -2.74
C VAL A 125 5.16 9.53 -1.48
N ALA A 126 5.00 8.29 -1.03
CA ALA A 126 5.67 7.78 0.16
C ALA A 126 7.21 7.71 0.02
N LEU A 127 7.74 7.32 -1.15
CA LEU A 127 9.18 7.31 -1.39
C LEU A 127 9.77 8.72 -1.43
N ARG A 128 9.07 9.67 -2.04
CA ARG A 128 9.50 11.08 -2.09
C ARG A 128 9.48 11.70 -0.70
N ASP A 129 8.42 11.48 0.08
CA ASP A 129 8.36 11.88 1.49
C ASP A 129 9.51 11.27 2.30
N ALA A 130 9.77 9.97 2.12
CA ALA A 130 10.88 9.29 2.78
C ALA A 130 12.25 9.87 2.36
N VAL A 131 12.53 10.14 1.09
CA VAL A 131 13.81 10.75 0.68
C VAL A 131 13.97 12.15 1.28
N LEU A 132 12.93 12.98 1.24
CA LEU A 132 12.99 14.32 1.82
C LEU A 132 13.26 14.25 3.34
N ARG A 133 12.58 13.36 4.05
CA ARG A 133 12.81 13.13 5.48
C ARG A 133 14.23 12.67 5.78
N ALA A 134 14.83 11.83 4.94
CA ALA A 134 16.20 11.36 5.14
C ALA A 134 17.21 12.51 4.97
N VAL A 135 16.97 13.40 3.99
CA VAL A 135 17.77 14.63 3.81
C VAL A 135 17.59 15.57 5.00
N ASP A 136 16.35 15.85 5.40
CA ASP A 136 16.07 16.78 6.50
C ASP A 136 16.57 16.27 7.87
N ALA A 137 16.61 14.95 8.07
CA ALA A 137 17.18 14.32 9.26
C ALA A 137 18.73 14.17 9.20
N GLY A 138 19.37 14.56 8.09
CA GLY A 138 20.82 14.44 7.93
C GLY A 138 21.32 12.99 7.79
N LEU A 139 20.45 12.05 7.39
CA LEU A 139 20.86 10.67 7.13
C LEU A 139 21.68 10.55 5.84
N VAL A 140 21.45 11.45 4.88
CA VAL A 140 22.10 11.49 3.58
C VAL A 140 22.19 12.93 3.08
N GLU A 141 23.23 13.24 2.31
CA GLU A 141 23.28 14.45 1.50
C GLU A 141 22.37 14.32 0.26
N PRO A 142 21.80 15.42 -0.27
CA PRO A 142 20.88 15.38 -1.42
C PRO A 142 21.45 14.72 -2.69
N ASP A 143 22.75 14.80 -2.92
CA ASP A 143 23.40 14.22 -4.09
C ASP A 143 23.72 12.71 -3.93
N MET A 144 23.73 12.22 -2.69
CA MET A 144 24.03 10.83 -2.32
C MET A 144 22.83 9.91 -2.49
N LEU A 145 21.61 10.40 -2.28
CA LEU A 145 20.38 9.62 -2.44
C LEU A 145 19.31 10.41 -3.20
N ARG A 146 18.89 9.84 -4.33
CA ARG A 146 17.89 10.43 -5.23
C ARG A 146 16.69 9.51 -5.40
N VAL A 147 15.56 10.08 -5.82
CA VAL A 147 14.38 9.32 -6.21
C VAL A 147 13.77 9.85 -7.50
N ALA A 148 13.64 8.95 -8.48
CA ALA A 148 12.87 9.13 -9.70
C ALA A 148 11.64 8.24 -9.67
N VAL A 149 10.46 8.82 -9.91
CA VAL A 149 9.19 8.08 -9.95
C VAL A 149 8.58 8.16 -11.35
N ILE A 150 8.01 7.04 -11.82
CA ILE A 150 7.26 6.97 -13.09
C ILE A 150 5.80 6.65 -12.76
N ALA A 151 4.90 7.59 -13.03
CA ALA A 151 3.47 7.45 -12.79
C ALA A 151 2.67 7.54 -14.10
N PRO A 152 1.57 6.80 -14.27
CA PRO A 152 0.66 7.05 -15.39
C PRO A 152 -0.02 8.41 -15.23
N ARG A 153 -0.35 9.07 -16.34
CA ARG A 153 -1.00 10.39 -16.35
C ARG A 153 -2.27 10.43 -15.52
N SER A 154 -3.06 9.36 -15.53
CA SER A 154 -4.28 9.21 -14.73
C SER A 154 -4.06 9.33 -13.22
N CYS A 155 -2.84 9.07 -12.74
CA CYS A 155 -2.47 9.17 -11.33
C CYS A 155 -1.75 10.47 -10.96
N ALA A 156 -1.43 11.34 -11.93
CA ALA A 156 -0.62 12.54 -11.70
C ALA A 156 -1.24 13.48 -10.66
N GLY A 157 -2.57 13.64 -10.67
CA GLY A 157 -3.30 14.48 -9.71
C GLY A 157 -3.27 14.00 -8.25
N LYS A 158 -2.73 12.81 -7.98
CA LYS A 158 -2.52 12.27 -6.62
C LYS A 158 -1.09 12.49 -6.11
N LEU A 159 -0.16 12.90 -6.97
CA LEU A 159 1.21 13.20 -6.56
C LEU A 159 1.25 14.51 -5.79
N ARG A 160 2.02 14.53 -4.70
CA ARG A 160 2.04 15.63 -3.74
C ARG A 160 3.28 16.51 -3.92
N SER A 161 3.06 17.82 -3.90
CA SER A 161 4.12 18.82 -3.87
C SER A 161 4.90 18.74 -2.55
N SER A 162 6.20 19.02 -2.63
CA SER A 162 7.12 19.13 -1.50
C SER A 162 8.38 19.87 -1.97
N ARG A 163 9.36 20.07 -1.09
CA ARG A 163 10.67 20.61 -1.47
C ARG A 163 11.34 19.82 -2.61
N LEU A 164 11.08 18.52 -2.76
CA LEU A 164 11.58 17.73 -3.90
C LEU A 164 10.95 18.10 -5.25
N SER A 165 9.98 19.01 -5.28
CA SER A 165 9.36 19.54 -6.52
C SER A 165 9.49 21.06 -6.61
N THR A 166 9.56 21.76 -5.48
CA THR A 166 9.54 23.24 -5.43
C THR A 166 10.92 23.87 -5.27
N ASP A 167 11.89 23.17 -4.67
CA ASP A 167 13.28 23.62 -4.61
C ASP A 167 13.98 23.25 -5.93
N PRO A 168 14.52 24.22 -6.71
CA PRO A 168 15.13 23.93 -8.00
C PRO A 168 16.27 22.89 -7.95
N ALA A 169 17.10 22.90 -6.89
CA ALA A 169 18.21 21.98 -6.77
C ALA A 169 17.73 20.56 -6.47
N LEU A 170 16.79 20.41 -5.53
CA LEU A 170 16.23 19.11 -5.18
C LEU A 170 15.33 18.55 -6.31
N SER A 171 14.59 19.41 -7.00
CA SER A 171 13.72 19.04 -8.11
C SER A 171 14.50 18.47 -9.30
N ALA A 172 15.66 19.07 -9.62
CA ALA A 172 16.56 18.54 -10.64
C ALA A 172 17.08 17.13 -10.32
N LEU A 173 17.36 16.86 -9.04
CA LEU A 173 17.87 15.56 -8.58
C LEU A 173 16.78 14.49 -8.45
N ASN A 174 15.51 14.89 -8.29
CA ASN A 174 14.41 14.00 -7.92
C ASN A 174 13.20 14.15 -8.87
N PRO A 175 13.37 13.84 -10.17
CA PRO A 175 12.35 14.10 -11.16
C PRO A 175 11.08 13.26 -10.96
N VAL A 176 9.95 13.84 -11.35
CA VAL A 176 8.65 13.17 -11.41
C VAL A 176 8.27 12.96 -12.86
N LEU A 177 8.27 11.70 -13.27
CA LEU A 177 8.07 11.29 -14.65
C LEU A 177 6.63 10.82 -14.84
N VAL A 178 5.97 11.28 -15.90
CA VAL A 178 4.58 10.97 -16.20
C VAL A 178 4.45 10.27 -17.54
N TYR A 179 3.93 9.05 -17.51
CA TYR A 179 3.65 8.24 -18.68
C TYR A 179 2.27 8.61 -19.27
N PRO A 180 2.20 9.11 -20.53
CA PRO A 180 0.95 9.55 -21.13
C PRO A 180 0.21 8.44 -21.89
N GLY A 181 0.72 7.21 -21.92
CA GLY A 181 0.06 6.09 -22.62
C GLY A 181 -1.25 5.66 -21.97
N SER A 182 -2.07 4.93 -22.73
CA SER A 182 -3.40 4.50 -22.31
C SER A 182 -3.37 3.38 -21.28
N GLU A 183 -2.35 2.51 -21.31
CA GLU A 183 -2.20 1.37 -20.41
C GLU A 183 -1.36 1.76 -19.18
N PRO A 184 -1.95 1.91 -17.98
CA PRO A 184 -1.22 2.41 -16.81
C PRO A 184 -0.06 1.51 -16.37
N GLU A 185 -0.14 0.20 -16.63
CA GLU A 185 0.87 -0.78 -16.21
C GLU A 185 2.19 -0.71 -17.02
N GLU A 186 2.17 -0.09 -18.20
CA GLU A 186 3.35 0.05 -19.06
C GLU A 186 4.48 0.85 -18.41
N VAL A 187 4.19 1.65 -17.38
CA VAL A 187 5.22 2.31 -16.53
C VAL A 187 6.25 1.32 -15.97
N LYS A 188 5.84 0.07 -15.70
CA LYS A 188 6.75 -0.99 -15.24
C LYS A 188 7.69 -1.45 -16.36
N ALA A 189 7.20 -1.52 -17.60
CA ALA A 189 7.99 -1.90 -18.76
C ALA A 189 9.03 -0.81 -19.10
N VAL A 190 8.60 0.46 -19.12
CA VAL A 190 9.50 1.61 -19.34
C VAL A 190 10.63 1.64 -18.30
N GLY A 191 10.30 1.49 -17.01
CA GLY A 191 11.31 1.47 -15.95
C GLY A 191 12.29 0.29 -16.05
N ARG A 192 11.82 -0.89 -16.49
CA ARG A 192 12.70 -2.06 -16.71
C ARG A 192 13.62 -1.90 -17.91
N ALA A 193 13.10 -1.36 -19.02
CA ALA A 193 13.90 -1.08 -20.21
C ALA A 193 15.03 -0.08 -19.87
N PHE A 194 14.69 0.99 -19.14
CA PHE A 194 15.70 1.94 -18.65
C PHE A 194 16.80 1.28 -17.81
N LEU A 195 16.43 0.40 -16.88
CA LEU A 195 17.38 -0.29 -16.02
C LEU A 195 18.35 -1.16 -16.85
N ALA A 196 17.81 -1.91 -17.82
CA ALA A 196 18.60 -2.77 -18.71
C ALA A 196 19.55 -1.97 -19.64
N GLU A 197 19.11 -0.83 -20.15
CA GLU A 197 19.80 -0.10 -21.23
C GLU A 197 20.70 1.05 -20.74
N HIS A 198 20.43 1.62 -19.56
CA HIS A 198 21.05 2.87 -19.10
C HIS A 198 21.68 2.82 -17.71
N ALA A 199 21.36 1.86 -16.84
CA ALA A 199 21.84 1.88 -15.46
C ALA A 199 23.38 1.85 -15.35
N GLY A 200 24.04 0.96 -16.10
CA GLY A 200 25.51 0.90 -16.09
C GLY A 200 26.17 2.14 -16.71
N ARG A 201 25.49 2.83 -17.62
CA ARG A 201 25.97 4.11 -18.19
C ARG A 201 25.90 5.23 -17.16
N LEU A 202 24.82 5.29 -16.38
CA LEU A 202 24.66 6.24 -15.28
C LEU A 202 25.70 6.02 -14.20
N ARG A 203 25.98 4.77 -13.83
CA ARG A 203 27.05 4.43 -12.89
C ARG A 203 28.40 4.93 -13.40
N ARG A 204 28.77 4.62 -14.65
CA ARG A 204 30.07 5.05 -15.22
C ARG A 204 30.22 6.57 -15.35
N ARG A 205 29.15 7.28 -15.70
CA ARG A 205 29.22 8.73 -15.98
C ARG A 205 29.03 9.60 -14.73
N HIS A 206 28.18 9.17 -13.78
CA HIS A 206 27.77 9.98 -12.64
C HIS A 206 28.05 9.32 -11.28
N GLY A 207 28.59 8.09 -11.25
CA GLY A 207 28.79 7.33 -10.02
C GLY A 207 27.48 6.92 -9.34
N LEU A 208 26.37 6.86 -10.10
CA LEU A 208 25.03 6.68 -9.56
C LEU A 208 24.53 5.25 -9.80
N ARG A 209 24.30 4.51 -8.72
CA ARG A 209 23.69 3.18 -8.78
C ARG A 209 22.18 3.27 -8.80
N THR A 210 21.54 2.57 -9.74
CA THR A 210 20.08 2.60 -9.86
C THR A 210 19.47 1.40 -9.15
N TRP A 211 18.65 1.65 -8.13
CA TRP A 211 17.88 0.61 -7.45
C TRP A 211 16.41 0.61 -7.89
N PHE A 212 15.98 -0.49 -8.50
CA PHE A 212 14.59 -0.69 -8.92
C PHE A 212 13.75 -1.37 -7.83
N THR A 213 12.94 -0.57 -7.11
CA THR A 213 12.33 -0.96 -5.82
C THR A 213 11.04 -1.79 -5.91
N LEU A 214 10.88 -2.62 -6.95
CA LEU A 214 9.68 -3.47 -7.12
C LEU A 214 9.77 -4.83 -6.42
N ALA A 215 10.91 -5.16 -5.79
CA ALA A 215 11.06 -6.41 -5.05
C ALA A 215 10.01 -6.56 -3.94
N LEU A 216 9.34 -7.72 -3.91
CA LEU A 216 8.26 -8.07 -3.00
C LEU A 216 8.68 -7.91 -1.53
N ASP A 217 9.89 -8.35 -1.20
CA ASP A 217 10.37 -8.45 0.18
C ASP A 217 10.50 -7.09 0.87
N ASN A 218 10.71 -6.02 0.10
CA ASN A 218 10.75 -4.65 0.63
C ASN A 218 9.44 -4.27 1.36
N TYR A 219 8.30 -4.79 0.89
CA TYR A 219 6.99 -4.47 1.48
C TYR A 219 6.61 -5.46 2.56
N VAL A 220 6.86 -6.75 2.33
CA VAL A 220 6.50 -7.82 3.28
C VAL A 220 7.19 -7.60 4.62
N VAL A 221 8.49 -7.25 4.61
CA VAL A 221 9.25 -6.97 5.84
C VAL A 221 8.65 -5.80 6.61
N ALA A 222 8.38 -4.68 5.94
CA ALA A 222 7.83 -3.49 6.60
C ALA A 222 6.43 -3.73 7.17
N ASP A 223 5.59 -4.46 6.44
CA ASP A 223 4.20 -4.71 6.81
C ASP A 223 4.05 -5.84 7.86
N ALA A 224 5.12 -6.60 8.15
CA ALA A 224 5.14 -7.58 9.24
C ALA A 224 4.90 -6.93 10.61
N ALA A 225 5.38 -5.70 10.80
CA ALA A 225 5.17 -4.90 12.01
C ALA A 225 3.68 -4.77 12.42
N ARG A 226 2.75 -4.87 11.46
CA ARG A 226 1.31 -4.82 11.72
C ARG A 226 0.85 -5.95 12.67
N ALA A 227 1.44 -7.14 12.56
CA ALA A 227 1.10 -8.27 13.42
C ALA A 227 1.59 -8.08 14.86
N PHE A 228 2.80 -7.54 15.03
CA PHE A 228 3.35 -7.21 16.35
C PHE A 228 2.53 -6.10 17.02
N PHE A 229 2.13 -5.08 16.24
CA PHE A 229 1.26 -4.03 16.75
C PHE A 229 -0.12 -4.54 17.15
N GLU A 230 -0.76 -5.36 16.34
CA GLU A 230 -2.04 -5.98 16.72
C GLU A 230 -1.90 -6.80 18.00
N ARG A 231 -0.85 -7.62 18.12
CA ARG A 231 -0.61 -8.40 19.36
C ARG A 231 -0.53 -7.49 20.58
N ARG A 232 0.08 -6.30 20.45
CA ARG A 232 0.16 -5.32 21.54
C ARG A 232 -1.17 -4.61 21.81
N ALA A 233 -1.91 -4.26 20.77
CA ALA A 233 -3.10 -3.40 20.86
C ALA A 233 -4.39 -4.17 21.17
N ALA A 234 -4.54 -5.36 20.60
CA ALA A 234 -5.72 -6.20 20.71
C ALA A 234 -5.33 -7.67 20.44
N PRO A 235 -4.70 -8.37 21.39
CA PRO A 235 -4.24 -9.74 21.21
C PRO A 235 -5.33 -10.65 20.63
N VAL A 236 -5.02 -11.41 19.58
CA VAL A 236 -5.96 -12.36 18.96
C VAL A 236 -6.21 -13.54 19.89
N GLU A 237 -5.18 -13.90 20.65
CA GLU A 237 -5.11 -15.01 21.60
C GLU A 237 -6.02 -14.81 22.81
N GLU A 238 -6.44 -13.57 23.09
CA GLU A 238 -7.36 -13.23 24.19
C GLU A 238 -8.79 -13.00 23.71
N ALA A 239 -9.01 -12.95 22.39
CA ALA A 239 -10.33 -12.67 21.84
C ALA A 239 -11.31 -13.83 22.09
N ALA A 240 -12.58 -13.55 22.35
CA ALA A 240 -13.61 -14.60 22.42
C ALA A 240 -14.08 -15.10 21.04
N ARG A 241 -13.82 -14.30 19.99
CA ARG A 241 -14.33 -14.48 18.64
C ARG A 241 -13.17 -14.62 17.65
N PRO A 242 -13.31 -15.43 16.58
CA PRO A 242 -12.37 -15.40 15.45
C PRO A 242 -12.26 -14.00 14.86
N ARG A 243 -11.16 -13.73 14.14
CA ARG A 243 -10.90 -12.42 13.57
C ARG A 243 -10.72 -12.50 12.05
N LEU A 244 -11.27 -11.51 11.35
CA LEU A 244 -11.15 -11.33 9.91
C LEU A 244 -10.45 -10.00 9.61
N HIS A 245 -9.38 -10.03 8.83
CA HIS A 245 -8.65 -8.84 8.38
C HIS A 245 -9.11 -8.46 6.97
N ALA A 246 -9.79 -7.32 6.85
CA ALA A 246 -10.28 -6.81 5.57
C ALA A 246 -9.38 -5.69 5.05
N HIS A 247 -9.01 -5.74 3.77
CA HIS A 247 -8.17 -4.72 3.15
C HIS A 247 -8.56 -4.51 1.69
N ALA A 248 -8.72 -3.24 1.29
CA ALA A 248 -8.75 -2.87 -0.13
C ALA A 248 -7.36 -3.02 -0.76
N VAL A 249 -7.24 -3.87 -1.78
CA VAL A 249 -5.96 -4.34 -2.30
C VAL A 249 -5.85 -4.26 -3.81
N SER A 250 -4.67 -3.81 -4.29
CA SER A 250 -4.22 -4.08 -5.66
C SER A 250 -3.36 -5.33 -5.75
N SER A 251 -2.51 -5.57 -4.75
CA SER A 251 -1.59 -6.72 -4.71
C SER A 251 -1.37 -7.24 -3.29
N ALA A 252 -2.21 -6.86 -2.33
CA ALA A 252 -2.25 -7.40 -0.96
C ALA A 252 -0.91 -7.49 -0.18
N PHE A 253 0.11 -6.69 -0.53
CA PHE A 253 1.40 -6.68 0.19
C PHE A 253 1.23 -6.50 1.70
N GLY A 254 0.27 -5.66 2.12
CA GLY A 254 0.01 -5.40 3.54
C GLY A 254 -0.52 -6.60 4.32
N LEU A 255 -1.43 -7.37 3.72
CA LEU A 255 -1.92 -8.61 4.33
C LEU A 255 -0.86 -9.69 4.30
N LEU A 256 -0.09 -9.81 3.22
CA LEU A 256 1.01 -10.77 3.14
C LEU A 256 2.10 -10.47 4.19
N GLY A 257 2.46 -9.19 4.36
CA GLY A 257 3.35 -8.75 5.43
C GLY A 257 2.79 -9.10 6.81
N TYR A 258 1.52 -8.78 7.07
CA TYR A 258 0.85 -9.14 8.32
C TYR A 258 0.97 -10.65 8.62
N HIS A 259 0.68 -11.52 7.65
CA HIS A 259 0.79 -12.98 7.83
C HIS A 259 2.23 -13.46 8.00
N HIS A 260 3.20 -12.79 7.38
CA HIS A 260 4.63 -13.03 7.63
C HIS A 260 5.00 -12.67 9.07
N GLY A 261 4.57 -11.52 9.58
CA GLY A 261 4.76 -11.13 10.98
C GLY A 261 4.09 -12.11 11.96
N ARG A 262 2.89 -12.61 11.62
CA ARG A 262 2.22 -13.68 12.39
C ARG A 262 3.05 -14.96 12.41
N ALA A 263 3.67 -15.35 11.29
CA ALA A 263 4.51 -16.54 11.25
C ALA A 263 5.75 -16.41 12.15
N VAL A 264 6.36 -15.23 12.21
CA VAL A 264 7.48 -14.96 13.13
C VAL A 264 7.01 -15.06 14.60
N LEU A 265 5.88 -14.45 14.95
CA LEU A 265 5.31 -14.56 16.31
C LEU A 265 5.00 -16.02 16.69
N GLU A 266 4.49 -16.82 15.76
CA GLU A 266 4.19 -18.24 16.01
C GLU A 266 5.47 -19.07 16.20
N GLN A 267 6.52 -18.81 15.43
CA GLN A 267 7.83 -19.47 15.60
C GLN A 267 8.45 -19.18 16.96
N ARG A 268 8.22 -17.98 17.51
CA ARG A 268 8.63 -17.60 18.87
C ARG A 268 7.77 -18.20 19.98
N GLY A 269 6.62 -18.79 19.65
CA GLY A 269 5.62 -19.23 20.62
C GLY A 269 4.80 -18.08 21.22
N ASP A 270 4.86 -16.89 20.64
CA ASP A 270 4.15 -15.68 21.08
C ASP A 270 2.70 -15.61 20.55
N ALA A 271 2.33 -16.54 19.67
CA ALA A 271 1.09 -16.59 18.93
C ALA A 271 0.67 -18.04 18.64
N ASP A 272 -0.63 -18.32 18.69
CA ASP A 272 -1.19 -19.64 18.38
C ASP A 272 -1.55 -19.74 16.88
N PRO A 273 -0.95 -20.68 16.12
CA PRO A 273 -1.30 -20.90 14.72
C PRO A 273 -2.78 -21.24 14.48
N ALA A 274 -3.46 -21.88 15.43
CA ALA A 274 -4.88 -22.23 15.32
C ALA A 274 -5.79 -20.99 15.41
N ARG A 275 -5.26 -19.88 15.91
CA ARG A 275 -5.98 -18.61 16.09
C ARG A 275 -5.65 -17.58 15.03
N ARG A 276 -4.89 -17.94 13.99
CA ARG A 276 -4.49 -16.99 12.95
C ARG A 276 -5.72 -16.36 12.26
N PRO A 277 -5.78 -15.02 12.12
CA PRO A 277 -6.94 -14.37 11.50
C PRO A 277 -7.16 -14.72 10.03
N ALA A 278 -8.44 -14.80 9.65
CA ALA A 278 -8.89 -14.91 8.27
C ALA A 278 -8.61 -13.62 7.48
N SER A 279 -8.66 -13.66 6.14
CA SER A 279 -8.45 -12.47 5.29
C SER A 279 -9.58 -12.22 4.29
N LEU A 280 -10.06 -10.97 4.21
CA LEU A 280 -11.01 -10.51 3.20
C LEU A 280 -10.32 -9.55 2.23
N LEU A 281 -10.14 -10.00 0.98
CA LEU A 281 -9.63 -9.14 -0.09
C LEU A 281 -10.76 -8.28 -0.63
N VAL A 282 -10.57 -6.95 -0.72
CA VAL A 282 -11.55 -6.05 -1.34
C VAL A 282 -10.96 -5.43 -2.61
N GLN A 283 -11.61 -5.60 -3.75
CA GLN A 283 -11.18 -5.05 -5.04
C GLN A 283 -12.34 -4.32 -5.74
N HIS A 284 -12.06 -3.67 -6.88
CA HIS A 284 -13.11 -3.08 -7.74
C HIS A 284 -13.18 -3.81 -9.08
N LEU A 285 -14.25 -3.55 -9.84
CA LEU A 285 -14.59 -4.31 -11.04
C LEU A 285 -13.57 -4.24 -12.18
N ALA A 286 -12.81 -3.14 -12.32
CA ALA A 286 -11.82 -3.06 -13.40
C ALA A 286 -10.63 -4.03 -13.19
N THR A 287 -10.24 -4.32 -11.94
CA THR A 287 -9.08 -5.19 -11.62
C THR A 287 -9.39 -6.20 -10.49
N PRO A 288 -10.36 -7.12 -10.68
CA PRO A 288 -10.79 -8.08 -9.66
C PRO A 288 -9.89 -9.33 -9.60
N ASP A 289 -8.69 -9.24 -10.17
CA ASP A 289 -7.74 -10.33 -10.43
C ASP A 289 -7.48 -11.24 -9.22
N MET A 290 -7.30 -10.70 -8.00
CA MET A 290 -7.03 -11.53 -6.83
C MET A 290 -8.28 -12.25 -6.33
N VAL A 291 -9.46 -11.63 -6.44
CA VAL A 291 -10.74 -12.29 -6.11
C VAL A 291 -11.02 -13.41 -7.13
N LEU A 292 -10.81 -13.15 -8.43
CA LEU A 292 -10.92 -14.16 -9.47
C LEU A 292 -9.96 -15.32 -9.24
N HIS A 293 -8.68 -15.03 -8.94
CA HIS A 293 -7.68 -16.06 -8.71
C HIS A 293 -8.00 -16.91 -7.48
N HIS A 294 -8.44 -16.29 -6.38
CA HIS A 294 -8.82 -17.04 -5.19
C HIS A 294 -9.96 -18.03 -5.48
N LYS A 295 -11.00 -17.58 -6.20
CA LYS A 295 -12.18 -18.40 -6.50
C LYS A 295 -11.96 -19.45 -7.58
N TYR A 296 -11.20 -19.11 -8.63
CA TYR A 296 -11.16 -19.89 -9.86
C TYR A 296 -9.75 -20.34 -10.26
N ARG A 297 -8.71 -19.92 -9.52
CA ARG A 297 -7.28 -20.08 -9.89
C ARG A 297 -6.98 -19.56 -11.29
N ASP A 298 -7.70 -18.50 -11.66
CA ASP A 298 -7.68 -17.87 -12.97
C ASP A 298 -7.89 -16.36 -12.79
N PHE A 299 -7.34 -15.56 -13.69
CA PHE A 299 -7.48 -14.11 -13.72
C PHE A 299 -8.49 -13.65 -14.79
N SER A 300 -9.07 -14.57 -15.58
CA SER A 300 -9.97 -14.21 -16.67
C SER A 300 -11.24 -13.51 -16.19
N ARG A 301 -11.55 -12.37 -16.82
CA ARG A 301 -12.82 -11.65 -16.63
C ARG A 301 -14.02 -12.43 -17.18
N ASP A 302 -13.82 -13.48 -17.97
CA ASP A 302 -14.89 -14.39 -18.40
C ASP A 302 -15.54 -15.15 -17.21
N ARG A 303 -14.87 -15.14 -16.05
CA ARG A 303 -15.38 -15.71 -14.79
C ARG A 303 -16.22 -14.72 -13.97
N LEU A 304 -16.42 -13.49 -14.44
CA LEU A 304 -17.37 -12.57 -13.83
C LEU A 304 -18.81 -13.11 -14.00
N PRO A 305 -19.73 -12.84 -13.05
CA PRO A 305 -21.13 -13.19 -13.24
C PRO A 305 -21.71 -12.43 -14.43
N ALA A 306 -22.75 -13.00 -15.05
CA ALA A 306 -23.47 -12.33 -16.12
C ALA A 306 -24.27 -11.16 -15.54
N TYR A 307 -24.00 -9.95 -16.03
CA TYR A 307 -24.78 -8.77 -15.68
C TYR A 307 -25.84 -8.51 -16.75
N THR A 308 -27.02 -8.11 -16.29
CA THR A 308 -28.10 -7.61 -17.15
C THR A 308 -28.27 -6.13 -16.95
N ARG A 309 -28.61 -5.40 -18.02
CA ARG A 309 -28.88 -3.97 -17.92
C ARG A 309 -30.31 -3.76 -17.41
N ASP A 310 -30.45 -3.11 -16.27
CA ASP A 310 -31.74 -2.66 -15.77
C ASP A 310 -32.29 -1.57 -16.72
N PRO A 311 -33.45 -1.78 -17.37
CA PRO A 311 -34.00 -0.83 -18.32
C PRO A 311 -34.47 0.49 -17.68
N ARG A 312 -34.71 0.52 -16.36
CA ARG A 312 -35.18 1.71 -15.65
C ARG A 312 -34.03 2.62 -15.23
N THR A 313 -32.96 2.03 -14.69
CA THR A 313 -31.83 2.77 -14.12
C THR A 313 -30.64 2.86 -15.07
N GLY A 314 -30.57 1.97 -16.07
CA GLY A 314 -29.42 1.81 -16.96
C GLY A 314 -28.21 1.15 -16.30
N ALA A 315 -28.31 0.79 -15.02
CA ALA A 315 -27.27 0.09 -14.27
C ALA A 315 -27.18 -1.38 -14.71
N LEU A 316 -26.01 -1.97 -14.50
CA LEU A 316 -25.78 -3.40 -14.61
C LEU A 316 -26.17 -4.06 -13.30
N ALA A 317 -26.89 -5.18 -13.34
CA ALA A 317 -27.30 -5.93 -12.15
C ALA A 317 -27.08 -7.44 -12.30
N GLN A 318 -26.78 -8.10 -11.18
CA GLN A 318 -26.71 -9.56 -11.03
C GLN A 318 -27.09 -9.95 -9.59
N ASP A 319 -27.58 -11.16 -9.40
CA ASP A 319 -28.03 -11.69 -8.10
C ASP A 319 -27.50 -13.11 -7.81
N VAL A 320 -26.51 -13.56 -8.58
CA VAL A 320 -26.04 -14.95 -8.58
C VAL A 320 -24.80 -15.12 -7.70
N ASP A 321 -23.78 -14.27 -7.88
CA ASP A 321 -22.51 -14.42 -7.17
C ASP A 321 -22.33 -13.32 -6.11
N PRO A 322 -22.38 -13.65 -4.81
CA PRO A 322 -22.25 -12.66 -3.74
C PRO A 322 -20.87 -11.98 -3.66
N HIS A 323 -19.85 -12.53 -4.32
CA HIS A 323 -18.49 -11.99 -4.29
C HIS A 323 -18.32 -10.80 -5.24
N PHE A 324 -19.25 -10.58 -6.16
CA PHE A 324 -19.22 -9.46 -7.10
C PHE A 324 -20.35 -8.48 -6.83
N PRO A 325 -20.26 -7.23 -7.32
CA PRO A 325 -21.30 -6.25 -7.07
C PRO A 325 -22.67 -6.73 -7.52
N LEU A 326 -23.71 -6.42 -6.73
CA LEU A 326 -25.08 -6.71 -7.16
C LEU A 326 -25.54 -5.68 -8.18
N THR A 327 -24.99 -4.46 -8.11
CA THR A 327 -25.22 -3.39 -9.09
C THR A 327 -23.92 -2.68 -9.44
N ALA A 328 -23.76 -2.25 -10.70
CA ALA A 328 -22.61 -1.48 -11.17
C ALA A 328 -22.99 -0.52 -12.31
N GLY A 329 -22.23 0.56 -12.49
CA GLY A 329 -22.43 1.46 -13.64
C GLY A 329 -21.79 0.94 -14.93
N SER A 330 -20.66 0.24 -14.79
CA SER A 330 -19.89 -0.39 -15.85
C SER A 330 -19.02 -1.50 -15.25
N LEU A 331 -18.66 -2.51 -16.05
CA LEU A 331 -17.70 -3.55 -15.63
C LEU A 331 -16.25 -3.03 -15.62
N ASP A 332 -15.98 -1.92 -16.30
CA ASP A 332 -14.64 -1.32 -16.41
C ASP A 332 -14.48 -0.10 -15.50
N GLU A 333 -15.36 0.05 -14.50
CA GLU A 333 -15.27 1.19 -13.59
C GLU A 333 -14.02 1.13 -12.68
N VAL A 334 -13.29 2.23 -12.70
CA VAL A 334 -12.11 2.44 -11.86
C VAL A 334 -12.50 3.36 -10.70
N LEU A 335 -12.62 2.79 -9.50
CA LEU A 335 -12.90 3.55 -8.28
C LEU A 335 -11.64 4.22 -7.76
N GLU A 336 -10.53 3.48 -7.80
CA GLU A 336 -9.25 3.88 -7.24
C GLU A 336 -8.14 3.61 -8.26
N PRO A 337 -7.64 4.64 -8.98
CA PRO A 337 -6.66 4.45 -10.06
C PRO A 337 -5.32 3.89 -9.58
N THR A 338 -5.07 3.88 -8.26
CA THR A 338 -3.89 3.21 -7.71
C THR A 338 -3.94 1.68 -7.85
N PHE A 339 -5.11 1.10 -8.14
CA PHE A 339 -5.36 -0.34 -8.21
C PHE A 339 -5.36 -0.85 -9.67
N TYR A 340 -4.23 -0.70 -10.37
CA TYR A 340 -4.11 -1.07 -11.78
C TYR A 340 -3.42 -2.43 -12.03
N SER A 341 -2.96 -3.13 -11.00
CA SER A 341 -2.14 -4.34 -11.20
C SER A 341 -2.96 -5.53 -11.68
N HIS A 342 -2.63 -6.04 -12.87
CA HIS A 342 -3.14 -7.32 -13.35
C HIS A 342 -2.22 -8.47 -12.93
N ARG A 343 -2.82 -9.65 -12.74
CA ARG A 343 -2.14 -10.88 -12.31
C ARG A 343 -1.09 -10.66 -11.20
N PRO A 344 -1.47 -10.10 -10.03
CA PRO A 344 -0.49 -9.75 -9.01
C PRO A 344 0.33 -10.96 -8.54
N ALA A 345 1.65 -10.78 -8.39
CA ALA A 345 2.57 -11.85 -7.97
C ALA A 345 2.28 -12.42 -6.57
N THR A 346 1.45 -11.74 -5.78
CA THR A 346 1.02 -12.17 -4.44
C THR A 346 -0.23 -13.04 -4.46
N SER A 347 -0.89 -13.22 -5.61
CA SER A 347 -2.20 -13.89 -5.71
C SER A 347 -2.14 -15.34 -5.23
N GLU A 348 -1.09 -16.08 -5.60
CA GLU A 348 -0.90 -17.47 -5.18
C GLU A 348 -0.74 -17.58 -3.67
N ALA A 349 0.20 -16.81 -3.10
CA ALA A 349 0.46 -16.80 -1.66
C ALA A 349 -0.78 -16.38 -0.84
N MET A 350 -1.49 -15.33 -1.28
CA MET A 350 -2.70 -14.89 -0.59
C MET A 350 -3.84 -15.90 -0.70
N SER A 351 -4.01 -16.54 -1.86
CA SER A 351 -5.04 -17.57 -1.99
C SER A 351 -4.74 -18.76 -1.08
N ALA A 352 -3.47 -19.20 -1.01
CA ALA A 352 -3.06 -20.26 -0.10
C ALA A 352 -3.25 -19.90 1.39
N ILE A 353 -3.03 -18.64 1.77
CA ILE A 353 -3.31 -18.13 3.11
C ILE A 353 -4.81 -18.19 3.41
N ILE A 354 -5.65 -17.72 2.49
CA ILE A 354 -7.12 -17.73 2.66
C ILE A 354 -7.64 -19.16 2.72
N ASP A 355 -7.14 -20.06 1.87
CA ASP A 355 -7.53 -21.48 1.88
C ASP A 355 -7.21 -22.15 3.22
N ARG A 356 -6.08 -21.77 3.83
CA ARG A 356 -5.59 -22.37 5.09
C ARG A 356 -6.24 -21.77 6.34
N HIS A 357 -6.43 -20.45 6.37
CA HIS A 357 -6.82 -19.72 7.58
C HIS A 357 -8.23 -19.11 7.49
N GLY A 358 -8.93 -19.35 6.39
CA GLY A 358 -10.25 -18.82 6.12
C GLY A 358 -10.23 -17.38 5.60
N GLY A 359 -11.41 -16.92 5.21
CA GLY A 359 -11.62 -15.62 4.59
C GLY A 359 -12.24 -15.76 3.20
N SER A 360 -12.14 -14.69 2.41
CA SER A 360 -12.71 -14.64 1.06
C SER A 360 -12.15 -13.44 0.26
N GLY A 361 -12.72 -13.19 -0.90
CA GLY A 361 -12.56 -11.96 -1.67
C GLY A 361 -13.92 -11.37 -2.07
N ILE A 362 -14.02 -10.05 -2.13
CA ILE A 362 -15.20 -9.36 -2.61
C ILE A 362 -14.81 -8.20 -3.53
N VAL A 363 -15.61 -8.01 -4.56
CA VAL A 363 -15.49 -6.90 -5.50
C VAL A 363 -16.62 -5.92 -5.22
N VAL A 364 -16.30 -4.63 -5.17
CA VAL A 364 -17.26 -3.53 -4.93
C VAL A 364 -17.40 -2.66 -6.18
N SER A 365 -18.58 -2.09 -6.35
CA SER A 365 -18.86 -1.11 -7.40
C SER A 365 -18.84 0.32 -6.89
N ARG A 366 -18.82 1.29 -7.83
CA ARG A 366 -19.01 2.69 -7.46
C ARG A 366 -20.41 2.92 -6.89
N ALA A 367 -21.42 2.25 -7.43
CA ALA A 367 -22.80 2.34 -6.96
C ALA A 367 -22.91 1.92 -5.49
N GLU A 368 -22.36 0.77 -5.13
CA GLU A 368 -22.34 0.26 -3.75
C GLU A 368 -21.57 1.19 -2.81
N CYS A 369 -20.39 1.65 -3.24
CA CYS A 369 -19.59 2.58 -2.44
C CYS A 369 -20.33 3.90 -2.17
N LEU A 370 -21.09 4.42 -3.14
CA LEU A 370 -21.89 5.64 -2.97
C LEU A 370 -23.11 5.41 -2.07
N GLU A 371 -23.80 4.28 -2.23
CA GLU A 371 -24.91 3.88 -1.37
C GLU A 371 -24.48 3.75 0.09
N ARG A 372 -23.33 3.12 0.33
CA ARG A 372 -22.78 2.91 1.68
C ARG A 372 -22.08 4.13 2.26
N TYR A 373 -21.72 5.13 1.45
CA TYR A 373 -20.91 6.28 1.88
C TYR A 373 -21.41 6.97 3.16
N PRO A 374 -22.74 7.25 3.34
CA PRO A 374 -23.23 7.86 4.57
C PRO A 374 -23.00 6.99 5.81
N LEU A 375 -23.18 5.66 5.70
CA LEU A 375 -22.94 4.71 6.79
C LEU A 375 -21.44 4.62 7.11
N VAL A 376 -20.59 4.52 6.10
CA VAL A 376 -19.13 4.52 6.29
C VAL A 376 -18.68 5.79 7.00
N ARG A 377 -19.20 6.95 6.57
CA ARG A 377 -18.88 8.23 7.23
C ARG A 377 -19.35 8.25 8.69
N ALA A 378 -20.53 7.71 8.99
CA ALA A 378 -21.03 7.62 10.36
C ALA A 378 -20.12 6.75 11.25
N LEU A 379 -19.73 5.55 10.79
CA LEU A 379 -18.79 4.67 11.50
C LEU A 379 -17.43 5.32 11.74
N MET A 380 -16.98 6.15 10.79
CA MET A 380 -15.69 6.84 10.85
C MET A 380 -15.71 8.11 11.72
N THR A 381 -16.84 8.46 12.37
CA THR A 381 -16.94 9.68 13.18
C THR A 381 -16.00 9.67 14.40
N SER A 382 -15.76 8.49 14.98
CA SER A 382 -14.81 8.31 16.10
C SER A 382 -13.36 8.13 15.65
N ALA A 383 -13.12 8.04 14.34
CA ALA A 383 -11.78 7.91 13.80
C ALA A 383 -11.05 9.26 13.78
N PRO A 384 -9.69 9.27 13.78
CA PRO A 384 -8.90 10.50 13.88
C PRO A 384 -9.14 11.53 12.77
N ARG A 385 -9.53 11.07 11.57
CA ARG A 385 -9.85 11.94 10.44
C ARG A 385 -11.22 11.54 9.87
N PRO A 386 -12.19 12.46 9.80
CA PRO A 386 -13.48 12.16 9.20
C PRO A 386 -13.38 12.08 7.67
N LEU A 387 -14.30 11.34 7.05
CA LEU A 387 -14.49 11.40 5.60
C LEU A 387 -15.20 12.69 5.20
N PRO A 388 -14.93 13.26 4.01
CA PRO A 388 -15.58 14.49 3.56
C PRO A 388 -17.09 14.29 3.43
N ALA A 389 -17.88 15.33 3.72
CA ALA A 389 -19.34 15.27 3.56
C ALA A 389 -19.74 15.01 2.10
N ASP A 390 -19.05 15.67 1.16
CA ASP A 390 -19.18 15.46 -0.27
C ASP A 390 -18.13 14.46 -0.77
N HIS A 391 -18.58 13.27 -1.20
CA HIS A 391 -17.72 12.21 -1.71
C HIS A 391 -16.90 12.63 -2.95
N ARG A 392 -17.33 13.67 -3.69
CA ARG A 392 -16.58 14.18 -4.86
C ARG A 392 -15.26 14.85 -4.47
N GLN A 393 -15.09 15.20 -3.20
CA GLN A 393 -13.85 15.73 -2.65
C GLN A 393 -12.85 14.63 -2.30
N LEU A 394 -13.28 13.36 -2.21
CA LEU A 394 -12.40 12.24 -1.91
C LEU A 394 -11.44 11.98 -3.08
N ARG A 395 -10.16 11.74 -2.76
CA ARG A 395 -9.09 11.46 -3.74
C ARG A 395 -8.44 10.10 -3.57
N GLU A 396 -8.72 9.42 -2.46
CA GLU A 396 -8.28 8.07 -2.18
C GLU A 396 -9.47 7.26 -1.65
N TRP A 397 -9.95 6.31 -2.46
CA TRP A 397 -11.18 5.55 -2.20
C TRP A 397 -10.94 4.24 -1.45
N SER A 398 -9.68 3.84 -1.21
CA SER A 398 -9.34 2.54 -0.62
C SER A 398 -10.08 2.26 0.70
N LEU A 399 -10.20 3.24 1.59
CA LEU A 399 -10.92 3.04 2.86
C LEU A 399 -12.42 2.81 2.64
N VAL A 400 -13.05 3.61 1.79
CA VAL A 400 -14.48 3.47 1.47
C VAL A 400 -14.75 2.12 0.81
N MET A 401 -13.86 1.70 -0.09
CA MET A 401 -13.92 0.37 -0.69
C MET A 401 -13.84 -0.71 0.40
N ALA A 402 -12.86 -0.64 1.31
CA ALA A 402 -12.69 -1.64 2.36
C ALA A 402 -13.93 -1.78 3.25
N PHE A 403 -14.51 -0.67 3.74
CA PHE A 403 -15.73 -0.72 4.54
C PHE A 403 -16.95 -1.19 3.75
N THR A 404 -17.10 -0.74 2.50
CA THR A 404 -18.18 -1.20 1.61
C THR A 404 -18.08 -2.70 1.40
N GLY A 405 -16.87 -3.21 1.15
CA GLY A 405 -16.59 -4.63 1.00
C GLY A 405 -16.93 -5.42 2.27
N VAL A 406 -16.60 -4.90 3.45
CA VAL A 406 -16.96 -5.52 4.73
C VAL A 406 -18.47 -5.57 4.92
N MET A 407 -19.19 -4.46 4.74
CA MET A 407 -20.65 -4.41 4.89
C MET A 407 -21.33 -5.36 3.91
N ASN A 408 -20.91 -5.35 2.64
CA ASN A 408 -21.44 -6.24 1.62
C ASN A 408 -21.12 -7.71 1.93
N ALA A 409 -19.92 -8.02 2.41
CA ALA A 409 -19.54 -9.39 2.77
C ALA A 409 -20.35 -9.90 3.98
N ILE A 410 -20.65 -9.04 4.96
CA ILE A 410 -21.54 -9.36 6.08
C ILE A 410 -22.96 -9.60 5.58
N ASP A 411 -23.54 -8.66 4.83
CA ASP A 411 -24.92 -8.74 4.35
C ASP A 411 -25.15 -9.94 3.42
N ARG A 412 -24.11 -10.39 2.72
CA ARG A 412 -24.15 -11.52 1.78
C ARG A 412 -23.70 -12.84 2.40
N GLY A 413 -23.42 -12.88 3.71
CA GLY A 413 -23.02 -14.11 4.41
C GLY A 413 -21.64 -14.65 4.05
N LEU A 414 -20.75 -13.81 3.52
CA LEU A 414 -19.34 -14.16 3.25
C LEU A 414 -18.45 -14.03 4.50
N VAL A 415 -18.96 -13.39 5.55
CA VAL A 415 -18.31 -13.32 6.87
C VAL A 415 -19.08 -14.19 7.85
N SER A 416 -18.39 -15.09 8.55
CA SER A 416 -19.02 -15.90 9.59
C SER A 416 -19.56 -15.02 10.72
N ALA A 417 -20.82 -15.24 11.12
CA ALA A 417 -21.55 -14.41 12.09
C ALA A 417 -20.81 -14.19 13.43
N GLU A 418 -19.90 -15.10 13.80
CA GLU A 418 -19.11 -15.05 15.02
C GLU A 418 -17.77 -14.33 14.88
N SER A 419 -17.44 -13.72 13.74
CA SER A 419 -16.14 -13.05 13.56
C SER A 419 -16.14 -11.57 13.95
N ASP A 420 -15.09 -11.12 14.62
CA ASP A 420 -14.73 -9.71 14.70
C ASP A 420 -13.97 -9.29 13.42
N VAL A 421 -14.13 -8.04 12.98
CA VAL A 421 -13.55 -7.56 11.72
C VAL A 421 -12.58 -6.40 11.97
N VAL A 422 -11.37 -6.51 11.43
CA VAL A 422 -10.36 -5.46 11.41
C VAL A 422 -10.22 -4.92 10.00
N VAL A 423 -10.58 -3.66 9.78
CA VAL A 423 -10.40 -2.94 8.53
C VAL A 423 -9.01 -2.30 8.51
N HIS A 424 -8.19 -2.64 7.52
CA HIS A 424 -6.89 -2.02 7.31
C HIS A 424 -7.09 -0.67 6.61
N GLY A 425 -6.95 0.41 7.36
CA GLY A 425 -7.06 1.78 6.90
C GLY A 425 -5.88 2.18 6.03
N SER A 426 -5.98 1.89 4.73
CA SER A 426 -4.82 1.92 3.83
C SER A 426 -4.53 3.26 3.17
N GLY A 427 -5.52 4.15 3.19
CA GLY A 427 -5.45 5.51 2.71
C GLY A 427 -6.85 6.11 2.56
N TYR A 428 -6.97 7.38 2.92
CA TYR A 428 -8.09 8.26 2.56
C TYR A 428 -7.63 9.69 2.78
N TYR A 429 -7.97 10.56 1.82
CA TYR A 429 -7.74 11.99 1.91
C TYR A 429 -8.61 12.73 0.90
N GLY A 430 -8.96 13.98 1.23
CA GLY A 430 -9.69 14.90 0.39
C GLY A 430 -8.80 15.84 -0.41
N THR A 431 -9.41 16.64 -1.28
CA THR A 431 -8.77 17.68 -2.10
C THR A 431 -8.01 18.73 -1.30
N HIS A 432 -8.40 18.97 -0.05
CA HIS A 432 -7.86 20.05 0.78
C HIS A 432 -6.73 19.59 1.70
N GLU A 433 -6.41 18.28 1.72
CA GLU A 433 -5.38 17.71 2.59
C GLU A 433 -3.98 17.68 1.94
N PHE A 434 -3.84 18.08 0.67
CA PHE A 434 -2.55 18.14 0.00
C PHE A 434 -2.56 19.13 -1.16
N GLU A 435 -1.36 19.57 -1.56
CA GLU A 435 -1.14 20.33 -2.78
C GLU A 435 -0.60 19.41 -3.89
N PRO A 436 -1.25 19.33 -5.07
CA PRO A 436 -0.70 18.59 -6.21
C PRO A 436 0.62 19.18 -6.70
N ILE A 437 1.46 18.34 -7.32
CA ILE A 437 2.65 18.85 -8.03
C ILE A 437 2.22 19.72 -9.21
N ALA A 438 2.84 20.89 -9.37
CA ALA A 438 2.60 21.77 -10.51
C ALA A 438 2.89 21.05 -11.84
N GLU A 439 2.06 21.27 -12.85
CA GLU A 439 2.18 20.57 -14.14
C GLU A 439 3.54 20.80 -14.82
N ALA A 440 4.11 22.00 -14.68
CA ALA A 440 5.44 22.33 -15.19
C ALA A 440 6.59 21.51 -14.57
N SER A 441 6.37 20.92 -13.39
CA SER A 441 7.32 20.05 -12.70
C SER A 441 7.15 18.56 -13.04
N LEU A 442 6.19 18.23 -13.92
CA LEU A 442 5.94 16.85 -14.37
C LEU A 442 6.59 16.64 -15.75
N LEU A 443 7.54 15.72 -15.83
CA LEU A 443 8.25 15.43 -17.08
C LEU A 443 7.56 14.29 -17.83
N PRO A 444 7.05 14.50 -19.05
CA PRO A 444 6.47 13.42 -19.83
C PRO A 444 7.55 12.43 -20.27
N VAL A 445 7.28 11.14 -20.13
CA VAL A 445 8.17 10.06 -20.61
C VAL A 445 7.36 8.98 -21.31
N ARG A 446 7.90 8.39 -22.38
CA ARG A 446 7.34 7.24 -23.10
C ARG A 446 8.33 6.09 -23.23
N THR A 447 9.62 6.38 -23.24
CA THR A 447 10.68 5.40 -23.50
C THR A 447 11.73 5.36 -22.39
N ALA A 448 12.63 4.37 -22.46
CA ALA A 448 13.81 4.28 -21.61
C ALA A 448 14.75 5.49 -21.79
N ASP A 449 14.95 5.96 -23.03
CA ASP A 449 15.75 7.14 -23.35
C ASP A 449 15.19 8.41 -22.69
N ASP A 450 13.85 8.61 -22.71
CA ASP A 450 13.23 9.77 -22.06
C ASP A 450 13.52 9.78 -20.54
N VAL A 451 13.51 8.60 -19.91
CA VAL A 451 13.88 8.46 -18.49
C VAL A 451 15.35 8.81 -18.29
N ALA A 452 16.25 8.32 -19.16
CA ALA A 452 17.67 8.61 -19.09
C ALA A 452 18.00 10.10 -19.23
N ASP A 453 17.34 10.78 -20.16
CA ASP A 453 17.47 12.23 -20.38
C ASP A 453 16.95 13.06 -19.22
N ALA A 454 15.98 12.54 -18.47
CA ALA A 454 15.44 13.22 -17.29
C ALA A 454 16.34 13.06 -16.05
N VAL A 455 16.88 11.87 -15.82
CA VAL A 455 17.69 11.56 -14.62
C VAL A 455 19.18 11.82 -14.78
N GLY A 456 19.68 11.98 -16.01
CA GLY A 456 21.08 12.28 -16.32
C GLY A 456 21.43 13.78 -16.32
N ARG A 457 20.49 14.65 -15.93
CA ARG A 457 20.67 16.11 -15.88
C ARG A 457 21.53 16.56 -14.71
#